data_AF-A0A661NGD3-F1
#
_entry.id   AF-A0A661NGD3-F1
#
_cell.length_a   1.000
_cell.length_b   1.000
_cell.length_c   1.000
_cell.angle_alpha   90.00
_cell.angle_beta   90.00
_cell.angle_gamma   90.00
#
_symmetry.space_group_name_H-M   'P 1'
#
loop_
_entity.id
_entity.type
_entity.pdbx_description
1 polymer ?
#
loop_
_entity_poly.entity_id
_entity_poly.type
_entity_poly.pdbx_seq_one_letter_code
_entity_poly.pdbx_strand_id
1 'polypeptide(L)'
;MSDEKRIISLSEVRADGWFERLAQGNKAFGQLSETIGERFVAFAVIAGVRITALSLDRRVPDASLVDFTLGEDDQEQRLSLGEFRRRLVSAILSQEAPPPPVSADELDADALQELIGFRYVLLAPLFGVELLEVHIDALGGASVLCRIGDDDEAVPVETLRQALRERVRAEVDRSSTGSPFSIDLAVIPEAEVAATDDDHDKVVELLGAWPGPLSLLLRTAEGQRLTMDVRATLARSLGLLGTAYAETGRDDWAGEVLRLGVQWSQDGPAAADLFRRLGEAAVISGRHGQAIGLLRRALSLGADPKRLVAHLARSYSAREKHVAAALCAEEAIALGADDATTAEILELAREHLGDAWGAFRAKVPVPRANMATLPAPPPEQDV
;
A
#
# COMPACT_ATOMS: atom_id res chain seq x y z
N MET A 1 36.95 43.32 -10.42
CA MET A 1 37.07 43.06 -8.97
C MET A 1 36.77 41.58 -8.81
N SER A 2 37.80 40.79 -8.51
CA SER A 2 37.72 39.34 -8.52
C SER A 2 36.68 38.86 -7.51
N ASP A 3 35.79 38.01 -7.97
CA ASP A 3 34.79 37.30 -7.19
C ASP A 3 35.52 36.20 -6.41
N GLU A 4 36.14 36.58 -5.28
CA GLU A 4 37.09 35.72 -4.56
C GLU A 4 36.32 34.67 -3.75
N LYS A 5 36.03 33.55 -4.42
CA LYS A 5 35.44 32.35 -3.84
C LYS A 5 36.44 31.73 -2.86
N ARG A 6 36.09 31.68 -1.57
CA ARG A 6 36.93 31.04 -0.55
C ARG A 6 36.65 29.54 -0.52
N ILE A 7 37.70 28.74 -0.70
CA ILE A 7 37.65 27.27 -0.69
C ILE A 7 38.34 26.77 0.57
N ILE A 8 37.65 25.97 1.38
CA ILE A 8 38.14 25.45 2.67
C ILE A 8 37.96 23.94 2.70
N SER A 9 39.03 23.20 3.04
CA SER A 9 38.99 21.74 3.18
C SER A 9 38.15 21.32 4.39
N LEU A 10 37.32 20.29 4.23
CA LEU A 10 36.54 19.68 5.30
C LEU A 10 37.25 18.51 5.99
N SER A 11 38.52 18.26 5.69
CA SER A 11 39.28 17.11 6.24
C SER A 11 39.30 17.03 7.76
N GLU A 12 39.26 18.17 8.47
CA GLU A 12 39.26 18.22 9.95
C GLU A 12 37.86 18.06 10.56
N VAL A 13 36.82 18.25 9.75
CA VAL A 13 35.41 18.21 10.15
C VAL A 13 34.75 16.88 9.77
N ARG A 14 35.31 16.17 8.79
CA ARG A 14 34.73 14.96 8.20
C ARG A 14 34.57 13.86 9.25
N ALA A 15 33.40 13.23 9.25
CA ALA A 15 33.08 12.17 10.20
C ALA A 15 33.27 10.75 9.63
N ASP A 16 33.96 10.54 8.51
CA ASP A 16 34.00 9.21 7.88
C ASP A 16 34.45 8.10 8.83
N GLY A 17 33.83 6.93 8.69
CA GLY A 17 34.15 5.78 9.50
C GLY A 17 33.72 5.90 10.97
N TRP A 18 32.98 6.94 11.37
CA TRP A 18 32.63 7.17 12.78
C TRP A 18 31.78 6.03 13.35
N PHE A 19 30.84 5.51 12.55
CA PHE A 19 29.94 4.45 12.96
C PHE A 19 30.69 3.12 13.15
N GLU A 20 31.62 2.81 12.24
CA GLU A 20 32.49 1.64 12.30
C GLU A 20 33.44 1.71 13.50
N ARG A 21 33.97 2.90 13.82
CA ARG A 21 34.78 3.12 15.03
C ARG A 21 33.98 2.87 16.31
N LEU A 22 32.70 3.28 16.35
CA LEU A 22 31.83 2.96 17.48
C LEU A 22 31.55 1.46 17.60
N ALA A 23 31.38 0.76 16.47
CA ALA A 23 31.18 -0.68 16.45
C ALA A 23 32.37 -1.47 17.02
N GLN A 24 33.60 -0.99 16.80
CA GLN A 24 34.82 -1.63 17.33
C GLN A 24 34.92 -1.56 18.86
N GLY A 25 34.27 -0.59 19.50
CA GLY A 25 34.35 -0.35 20.94
C GLY A 25 33.38 -1.17 21.80
N ASN A 26 32.35 -1.82 21.22
CA ASN A 26 31.29 -2.46 22.00
C ASN A 26 30.81 -3.79 21.39
N LYS A 27 31.00 -4.90 22.12
CA LYS A 27 30.59 -6.24 21.69
C LYS A 27 29.07 -6.40 21.51
N ALA A 28 28.26 -5.61 22.22
CA ALA A 28 26.80 -5.62 22.08
C ALA A 28 26.31 -4.84 20.84
N PHE A 29 27.19 -4.06 20.18
CA PHE A 29 26.83 -3.20 19.07
C PHE A 29 26.39 -3.97 17.82
N GLY A 30 27.03 -5.11 17.53
CA GLY A 30 26.65 -5.97 16.42
C GLY A 30 25.21 -6.51 16.57
N GLN A 31 24.87 -7.00 17.77
CA GLN A 31 23.52 -7.53 18.05
C GLN A 31 22.44 -6.44 18.00
N LEU A 32 22.75 -5.25 18.50
CA LEU A 32 21.86 -4.09 18.41
C LEU A 32 21.65 -3.68 16.95
N SER A 33 22.71 -3.65 16.15
CA SER A 33 22.66 -3.29 14.73
C SER A 33 21.90 -4.32 13.90
N GLU A 34 22.08 -5.62 14.18
CA GLU A 34 21.31 -6.70 13.54
C GLU A 34 19.81 -6.61 13.85
N THR A 35 19.44 -6.20 15.07
CA THR A 35 18.04 -6.16 15.48
C THR A 35 17.34 -4.88 15.04
N ILE A 36 17.94 -3.74 15.35
CA ILE A 36 17.32 -2.41 15.19
C ILE A 36 17.56 -1.89 13.75
N GLY A 37 18.64 -2.34 13.12
CA GLY A 37 19.14 -1.85 11.83
C GLY A 37 20.29 -0.87 12.05
N GLU A 38 21.40 -1.05 11.32
CA GLU A 38 22.61 -0.23 11.43
C GLU A 38 22.31 1.28 11.37
N ARG A 39 21.49 1.70 10.39
CA ARG A 39 21.11 3.11 10.22
C ARG A 39 20.32 3.65 11.40
N PHE A 40 19.44 2.86 12.01
CA PHE A 40 18.65 3.32 13.16
C PHE A 40 19.48 3.37 14.44
N VAL A 41 20.48 2.50 14.60
CA VAL A 41 21.47 2.63 15.68
C VAL A 41 22.27 3.92 15.49
N ALA A 42 22.71 4.22 14.26
CA ALA A 42 23.40 5.47 13.96
C ALA A 42 22.51 6.69 14.25
N PHE A 43 21.23 6.62 13.88
CA PHE A 43 20.23 7.67 14.15
C PHE A 43 20.01 7.88 15.65
N ALA A 44 20.00 6.83 16.45
CA ALA A 44 19.93 6.94 17.91
C ALA A 44 21.12 7.74 18.45
N VAL A 45 22.34 7.45 17.99
CA VAL A 45 23.54 8.19 18.41
C VAL A 45 23.46 9.66 18.00
N ILE A 46 23.07 9.95 16.76
CA ILE A 46 22.94 11.33 16.24
C ILE A 46 21.86 12.11 17.03
N ALA A 47 20.77 11.44 17.42
CA ALA A 47 19.70 12.03 18.21
C ALA A 47 20.01 12.12 19.72
N GLY A 48 21.18 11.64 20.18
CA GLY A 48 21.53 11.61 21.60
C GLY A 48 20.71 10.60 22.42
N VAL A 49 20.20 9.55 21.78
CA VAL A 49 19.41 8.49 22.39
C VAL A 49 20.32 7.33 22.81
N ARG A 50 20.20 6.89 24.06
CA ARG A 50 20.92 5.73 24.59
C ARG A 50 19.95 4.58 24.79
N ILE A 51 20.13 3.50 24.04
CA ILE A 51 19.35 2.26 24.19
C ILE A 51 19.87 1.50 25.41
N THR A 52 19.01 1.25 26.39
CA THR A 52 19.34 0.56 27.65
C THR A 52 19.03 -0.93 27.58
N ALA A 53 17.89 -1.30 26.98
CA ALA A 53 17.47 -2.69 26.83
C ALA A 53 16.63 -2.93 25.57
N LEU A 54 16.57 -4.19 25.17
CA LEU A 54 15.85 -4.65 23.98
C LEU A 54 15.17 -5.99 24.27
N SER A 55 13.84 -6.03 24.11
CA SER A 55 13.03 -7.25 24.26
C SER A 55 12.52 -7.70 22.89
N LEU A 56 13.10 -8.79 22.40
CA LEU A 56 12.84 -9.32 21.06
C LEU A 56 11.53 -10.10 20.97
N ASP A 57 10.63 -9.70 20.08
CA ASP A 57 9.54 -10.55 19.60
C ASP A 57 9.93 -11.15 18.25
N ARG A 58 10.22 -12.46 18.25
CA ARG A 58 10.64 -13.20 17.03
C ARG A 58 9.50 -13.44 16.04
N ARG A 59 8.25 -13.23 16.44
CA ARG A 59 7.06 -13.43 15.60
C ARG A 59 6.67 -12.14 14.91
N VAL A 60 6.84 -11.00 15.58
CA VAL A 60 6.56 -9.66 15.06
C VAL A 60 7.71 -8.72 15.44
N PRO A 61 8.77 -8.59 14.59
CA PRO A 61 9.95 -7.81 14.91
C PRO A 61 9.66 -6.36 15.34
N ASP A 62 8.70 -5.69 14.68
CA ASP A 62 8.32 -4.31 15.00
C ASP A 62 7.58 -4.15 16.35
N ALA A 63 7.04 -5.24 16.90
CA ALA A 63 6.46 -5.26 18.25
C ALA A 63 7.51 -5.49 19.34
N SER A 64 8.77 -5.73 18.98
CA SER A 64 9.88 -5.77 19.94
C SER A 64 9.93 -4.48 20.73
N LEU A 65 10.22 -4.56 22.03
CA LEU A 65 10.24 -3.38 22.90
C LEU A 65 11.65 -2.85 23.03
N VAL A 66 11.80 -1.54 22.90
CA VAL A 66 13.07 -0.82 23.06
C VAL A 66 12.95 0.08 24.28
N ASP A 67 13.87 -0.11 25.23
CA ASP A 67 14.05 0.76 26.38
C ASP A 67 15.22 1.71 26.10
N PHE A 68 15.01 3.01 26.32
CA PHE A 68 16.01 4.02 26.02
C PHE A 68 15.87 5.27 26.89
N THR A 69 16.95 6.05 26.97
CA THR A 69 16.97 7.39 27.57
C THR A 69 17.35 8.44 26.51
N LEU A 70 16.95 9.69 26.75
CA LEU A 70 17.18 10.83 25.86
C LEU A 70 18.12 11.83 26.54
N GLY A 71 19.30 12.07 25.96
CA GLY A 71 20.26 13.02 26.51
C GLY A 71 20.78 12.63 27.89
N GLU A 72 20.84 13.61 28.79
CA GLU A 72 21.27 13.42 30.20
C GLU A 72 20.11 13.12 31.16
N ASP A 73 18.87 13.09 30.66
CA ASP A 73 17.72 12.72 31.47
C ASP A 73 17.70 11.20 31.71
N ASP A 74 17.74 10.79 32.98
CA ASP A 74 17.64 9.39 33.42
C ASP A 74 16.19 8.83 33.32
N GLN A 75 15.29 9.51 32.62
CA GLN A 75 13.93 9.01 32.39
C GLN A 75 13.93 7.94 31.30
N GLU A 76 13.85 6.69 31.75
CA GLU A 76 13.72 5.53 30.88
C GLU A 76 12.35 5.52 30.20
N GLN A 77 12.37 5.44 28.87
CA GLN A 77 11.20 5.36 28.01
C GLN A 77 11.18 4.02 27.29
N ARG A 78 9.97 3.46 27.16
CA ARG A 78 9.73 2.18 26.49
C ARG A 78 8.79 2.38 25.31
N LEU A 79 9.20 1.95 24.12
CA LEU A 79 8.39 1.99 22.90
C LEU A 79 8.48 0.67 22.13
N SER A 80 7.53 0.43 21.23
CA SER A 80 7.69 -0.61 20.20
C SER A 80 8.81 -0.21 19.24
N LEU A 81 9.49 -1.18 18.62
CA LEU A 81 10.60 -0.95 17.69
C LEU A 81 10.14 -0.09 16.50
N GLY A 82 8.94 -0.36 15.96
CA GLY A 82 8.38 0.46 14.87
C GLY A 82 8.13 1.92 15.29
N GLU A 83 7.61 2.15 16.49
CA GLU A 83 7.39 3.50 17.02
C GLU A 83 8.69 4.22 17.38
N PHE A 84 9.65 3.48 17.95
CA PHE A 84 11.00 3.96 18.22
C PHE A 84 11.69 4.47 16.95
N ARG A 85 11.66 3.68 15.86
CA ARG A 85 12.21 4.08 14.56
C ARG A 85 11.57 5.36 14.01
N ARG A 86 10.23 5.45 14.05
CA ARG A 86 9.50 6.67 13.64
C ARG A 86 9.88 7.88 14.49
N ARG A 87 10.02 7.71 15.80
CA ARG A 87 10.39 8.78 16.72
C ARG A 87 11.83 9.25 16.50
N LEU A 88 12.77 8.35 16.24
CA LEU A 88 14.15 8.71 15.91
C LEU A 88 14.22 9.57 14.64
N VAL A 89 13.50 9.20 13.59
CA VAL A 89 13.48 9.97 12.35
C VAL A 89 12.82 11.33 12.56
N SER A 90 11.72 11.40 13.31
CA SER A 90 11.12 12.68 13.70
C SER A 90 12.11 13.56 14.48
N ALA A 91 12.89 12.98 15.40
CA ALA A 91 13.88 13.69 16.19
C ALA A 91 15.03 14.23 15.31
N ILE A 92 15.52 13.45 14.35
CA ILE A 92 16.56 13.91 13.41
C ILE A 92 16.05 15.03 12.50
N LEU A 93 14.81 14.90 12.03
CA LEU A 93 14.17 15.85 11.13
C LEU A 93 13.62 17.10 11.85
N SER A 94 13.66 17.15 13.18
CA SER A 94 13.32 18.38 13.91
C SER A 94 14.14 19.56 13.39
N GLN A 95 13.53 20.75 13.32
CA GLN A 95 14.23 21.93 12.84
C GLN A 95 15.35 22.28 13.82
N GLU A 96 16.57 22.38 13.31
CA GLU A 96 17.70 22.94 14.03
C GLU A 96 17.59 24.46 13.96
N ALA A 97 18.02 25.17 15.01
CA ALA A 97 18.03 26.63 14.98
C ALA A 97 18.88 27.11 13.79
N PRO A 98 18.47 28.18 13.08
CA PRO A 98 19.28 28.71 11.99
C PRO A 98 20.68 29.02 12.53
N PRO A 99 21.75 28.62 11.81
CA PRO A 99 23.10 28.85 12.28
C PRO A 99 23.31 30.35 12.49
N PRO A 100 24.07 30.75 13.52
CA PRO A 100 24.44 32.15 13.68
C PRO A 100 25.17 32.64 12.40
N PRO A 101 25.05 33.92 12.03
CA PRO A 101 25.78 34.44 10.89
C PRO A 101 27.28 34.29 11.14
N VAL A 102 27.92 33.40 10.37
CA VAL A 102 29.36 33.16 10.45
C VAL A 102 30.09 34.37 9.87
N SER A 103 30.90 35.04 10.69
CA SER A 103 31.80 36.09 10.22
C SER A 103 32.91 35.43 9.40
N ALA A 104 33.16 35.91 8.18
CA ALA A 104 34.11 35.31 7.25
C ALA A 104 35.56 35.25 7.77
N ASP A 105 35.90 35.96 8.86
CA ASP A 105 37.29 36.13 9.29
C ASP A 105 37.82 34.99 10.19
N GLU A 106 36.97 34.17 10.81
CA GLU A 106 37.37 33.02 11.66
C GLU A 106 36.48 31.80 11.39
N LEU A 107 36.84 30.99 10.38
CA LEU A 107 36.22 29.69 10.11
C LEU A 107 37.15 28.59 10.64
N ASP A 108 36.97 28.22 11.90
CA ASP A 108 37.57 27.03 12.50
C ASP A 108 36.70 25.78 12.23
N ALA A 109 37.15 24.63 12.71
CA ALA A 109 36.45 23.35 12.51
C ALA A 109 35.02 23.37 13.08
N ASP A 110 34.82 24.06 14.22
CA ASP A 110 33.51 24.15 14.88
C ASP A 110 32.56 25.06 14.08
N ALA A 111 33.03 26.20 13.58
CA ALA A 111 32.26 27.09 12.71
C ALA A 111 31.88 26.42 11.37
N LEU A 112 32.76 25.60 10.80
CA LEU A 112 32.48 24.79 9.61
C LEU A 112 31.44 23.71 9.89
N GLN A 113 31.48 23.08 11.07
CA GLN A 113 30.47 22.11 11.50
C GLN A 113 29.11 22.76 11.72
N GLU A 114 29.05 23.94 12.34
CA GLU A 114 27.82 24.70 12.53
C GLU A 114 27.21 25.14 11.19
N LEU A 115 28.06 25.57 10.24
CA LEU A 115 27.64 25.97 8.91
C LEU A 115 26.92 24.84 8.17
N ILE A 116 27.45 23.61 8.24
CA ILE A 116 26.83 22.42 7.61
C ILE A 116 25.70 21.87 8.48
N GLY A 117 25.84 21.96 9.80
CA GLY A 117 25.03 21.35 10.84
C GLY A 117 25.61 20.00 11.27
N PHE A 118 25.91 19.87 12.56
CA PHE A 118 26.58 18.71 13.16
C PHE A 118 25.93 17.37 12.78
N ARG A 119 24.59 17.31 12.79
CA ARG A 119 23.84 16.11 12.40
C ARG A 119 24.10 15.70 10.95
N TYR A 120 24.20 16.66 10.04
CA TYR A 120 24.40 16.39 8.60
C TYR A 120 25.81 15.90 8.31
N VAL A 121 26.81 16.39 9.06
CA VAL A 121 28.19 15.87 9.00
C VAL A 121 28.23 14.39 9.39
N LEU A 122 27.48 13.99 10.41
CA LEU A 122 27.37 12.59 10.83
C LEU A 122 26.52 11.73 9.89
N LEU A 123 25.46 12.30 9.29
CA LEU A 123 24.57 11.59 8.36
C LEU A 123 25.22 11.32 7.00
N ALA A 124 26.03 12.24 6.48
CA ALA A 124 26.66 12.15 5.17
C ALA A 124 27.35 10.78 4.90
N PRO A 125 28.29 10.31 5.76
CA PRO A 125 28.96 9.03 5.53
C PRO A 125 28.01 7.82 5.61
N LEU A 126 26.90 7.88 6.37
CA LEU A 126 25.91 6.80 6.43
C LEU A 126 25.19 6.56 5.10
N PHE A 127 25.18 7.57 4.22
CA PHE A 127 24.59 7.52 2.89
C PHE A 127 25.62 7.53 1.77
N GLY A 128 26.91 7.31 2.09
CA GLY A 128 27.99 7.29 1.11
C GLY A 128 28.28 8.65 0.48
N VAL A 129 28.01 9.74 1.21
CA VAL A 129 28.35 11.10 0.79
C VAL A 129 29.61 11.52 1.52
N GLU A 130 30.70 11.71 0.79
CA GLU A 130 31.94 12.26 1.36
C GLU A 130 31.95 13.78 1.20
N LEU A 131 32.16 14.52 2.29
CA LEU A 131 32.25 15.98 2.25
C LEU A 131 33.71 16.39 2.05
N LEU A 132 34.02 17.10 0.97
CA LEU A 132 35.40 17.41 0.57
C LEU A 132 35.79 18.84 0.94
N GLU A 133 35.03 19.82 0.44
CA GLU A 133 35.36 21.25 0.54
C GLU A 133 34.10 22.08 0.76
N VAL A 134 34.24 23.21 1.47
CA VAL A 134 33.23 24.27 1.51
C VAL A 134 33.69 25.43 0.66
N HIS A 135 32.73 25.96 -0.09
CA HIS A 135 32.85 27.05 -1.03
C HIS A 135 31.96 28.19 -0.55
N ILE A 136 32.57 29.28 -0.08
CA ILE A 136 31.87 30.48 0.36
C ILE A 136 31.99 31.56 -0.70
N ASP A 137 30.86 32.09 -1.15
CA ASP A 137 30.81 33.19 -2.10
C ASP A 137 30.91 34.57 -1.40
N ALA A 138 31.12 35.63 -2.18
CA ALA A 138 31.24 36.99 -1.67
C ALA A 138 29.93 37.56 -1.05
N LEU A 139 28.80 36.88 -1.27
CA LEU A 139 27.47 37.22 -0.74
C LEU A 139 27.12 36.41 0.52
N GLY A 140 28.02 35.54 0.99
CA GLY A 140 27.82 34.67 2.16
C GLY A 140 27.07 33.36 1.87
N GLY A 141 26.83 33.02 0.60
CA GLY A 141 26.30 31.74 0.18
C GLY A 141 27.34 30.63 0.34
N ALA A 142 26.94 29.53 0.99
CA ALA A 142 27.79 28.36 1.22
C ALA A 142 27.35 27.17 0.35
N SER A 143 28.30 26.59 -0.37
CA SER A 143 28.15 25.32 -1.09
C SER A 143 29.20 24.33 -0.61
N VAL A 144 28.88 23.03 -0.67
CA VAL A 144 29.78 21.94 -0.27
C VAL A 144 30.06 21.09 -1.50
N LEU A 145 31.35 20.86 -1.78
CA LEU A 145 31.78 19.85 -2.72
C LEU A 145 31.65 18.48 -2.04
N CYS A 146 30.76 17.65 -2.58
CA CYS A 146 30.48 16.32 -2.07
C CYS A 146 30.87 15.28 -3.13
N ARG A 147 31.39 14.13 -2.70
CA ARG A 147 31.56 12.95 -3.55
C ARG A 147 30.46 11.95 -3.27
N ILE A 148 29.81 11.47 -4.32
CA ILE A 148 28.80 10.42 -4.25
C ILE A 148 29.17 9.34 -5.28
N GLY A 149 29.71 8.22 -4.82
CA GLY A 149 30.31 7.22 -5.72
C GLY A 149 31.60 7.77 -6.34
N ASP A 150 31.63 7.88 -7.67
CA ASP A 150 32.79 8.39 -8.42
C ASP A 150 32.62 9.85 -8.90
N ASP A 151 31.48 10.47 -8.61
CA ASP A 151 31.15 11.83 -9.06
C ASP A 151 31.33 12.86 -7.94
N ASP A 152 32.05 13.94 -8.25
CA ASP A 152 32.23 15.11 -7.37
C ASP A 152 31.27 16.23 -7.81
N GLU A 153 30.39 16.66 -6.91
CA GLU A 153 29.36 17.68 -7.18
C GLU A 153 29.38 18.78 -6.11
N ALA A 154 29.39 20.05 -6.55
CA ALA A 154 29.26 21.19 -5.65
C ALA A 154 27.80 21.60 -5.50
N VAL A 155 27.23 21.40 -4.32
CA VAL A 155 25.81 21.67 -4.03
C VAL A 155 25.66 22.72 -2.93
N PRO A 156 24.63 23.59 -2.95
CA PRO A 156 24.34 24.47 -1.82
C PRO A 156 24.14 23.67 -0.53
N VAL A 157 24.59 24.20 0.62
CA VAL A 157 24.45 23.52 1.92
C VAL A 157 23.00 23.13 2.19
N GLU A 158 22.06 24.01 1.87
CA GLU A 158 20.62 23.75 2.10
C GLU A 158 20.09 22.61 1.21
N THR A 159 20.59 22.49 -0.02
CA THR A 159 20.28 21.38 -0.92
C THR A 159 20.83 20.06 -0.39
N LEU A 160 22.08 20.06 0.13
CA LEU A 160 22.66 18.89 0.80
C LEU A 160 21.80 18.47 2.01
N ARG A 161 21.41 19.42 2.87
CA ARG A 161 20.56 19.17 4.03
C ARG A 161 19.22 18.55 3.61
N GLN A 162 18.57 19.11 2.60
CA GLN A 162 17.32 18.56 2.07
C GLN A 162 17.51 17.13 1.55
N ALA A 163 18.54 16.89 0.74
CA ALA A 163 18.83 15.59 0.15
C ALA A 163 19.13 14.51 1.21
N LEU A 164 19.79 14.89 2.31
CA LEU A 164 20.01 14.00 3.46
C LEU A 164 18.72 13.76 4.26
N ARG A 165 17.89 14.79 4.48
CA ARG A 165 16.58 14.64 5.14
C ARG A 165 15.66 13.70 4.37
N GLU A 166 15.64 13.79 3.05
CA GLU A 166 14.87 12.87 2.19
C GLU A 166 15.36 11.43 2.32
N ARG A 167 16.68 11.20 2.35
CA ARG A 167 17.26 9.87 2.58
C ARG A 167 16.92 9.30 3.96
N VAL A 168 16.88 10.15 4.99
CA VAL A 168 16.45 9.77 6.35
C VAL A 168 14.97 9.40 6.39
N ARG A 169 14.09 10.17 5.71
CA ARG A 169 12.65 9.82 5.59
C ARG A 169 12.46 8.46 4.91
N ALA A 170 13.15 8.25 3.79
CA ALA A 170 13.08 7.00 3.04
C ALA A 170 13.54 5.78 3.86
N GLU A 171 14.31 5.98 4.92
CA GLU A 171 14.72 4.89 5.81
C GLU A 171 13.58 4.34 6.66
N VAL A 172 12.65 5.19 7.11
CA VAL A 172 11.44 4.73 7.81
C VAL A 172 10.63 3.89 6.87
N ASP A 173 10.38 4.38 5.65
CA ASP A 173 9.56 3.67 4.66
C ASP A 173 10.19 2.32 4.29
N ARG A 174 11.52 2.28 4.10
CA ARG A 174 12.24 1.01 3.88
C ARG A 174 12.11 0.05 5.07
N SER A 175 12.16 0.57 6.29
CA SER A 175 12.11 -0.23 7.52
C SER A 175 10.70 -0.63 7.96
N SER A 176 9.68 0.16 7.64
CA SER A 176 8.26 -0.18 7.82
C SER A 176 7.81 -1.16 6.74
N THR A 177 8.42 -1.11 5.55
CA THR A 177 8.45 -2.25 4.62
C THR A 177 9.38 -3.39 5.08
N GLY A 178 9.76 -3.40 6.37
CA GLY A 178 10.52 -4.43 7.10
C GLY A 178 9.75 -5.73 7.32
N SER A 179 9.19 -6.24 6.23
CA SER A 179 9.11 -7.61 5.80
C SER A 179 8.03 -7.54 4.73
N PRO A 180 8.32 -7.78 3.44
CA PRO A 180 7.26 -7.98 2.45
C PRO A 180 6.35 -9.17 2.79
N PHE A 181 6.48 -9.77 3.99
CA PHE A 181 5.75 -10.87 4.60
C PHE A 181 4.99 -10.55 5.90
N SER A 182 4.94 -9.30 6.39
CA SER A 182 4.11 -8.96 7.57
C SER A 182 2.67 -8.60 7.16
N ILE A 183 1.71 -9.35 7.69
CA ILE A 183 0.28 -9.06 7.55
C ILE A 183 -0.12 -8.30 8.82
N ASP A 184 -0.27 -6.98 8.73
CA ASP A 184 -0.75 -6.17 9.85
C ASP A 184 -2.27 -6.13 9.88
N LEU A 185 -2.90 -6.84 10.82
CA LEU A 185 -4.35 -6.85 10.94
C LEU A 185 -4.92 -5.54 11.52
N ALA A 186 -4.08 -4.67 12.09
CA ALA A 186 -4.52 -3.41 12.68
C ALA A 186 -5.01 -2.39 11.63
N VAL A 187 -4.58 -2.53 10.36
CA VAL A 187 -4.99 -1.63 9.27
C VAL A 187 -6.37 -1.96 8.68
N ILE A 188 -6.98 -3.10 9.05
CA ILE A 188 -8.28 -3.53 8.49
C ILE A 188 -9.38 -2.51 8.73
N PRO A 189 -9.61 -1.98 9.94
CA PRO A 189 -10.69 -1.02 10.17
C PRO A 189 -10.52 0.26 9.34
N GLU A 190 -9.28 0.73 9.18
CA GLU A 190 -8.98 1.90 8.35
C GLU A 190 -9.24 1.61 6.87
N ALA A 191 -8.87 0.42 6.38
CA ALA A 191 -9.16 0.00 5.01
C ALA A 191 -10.67 -0.18 4.75
N GLU A 192 -11.45 -0.62 5.75
CA GLU A 192 -12.91 -0.71 5.66
C GLU A 192 -13.57 0.67 5.57
N VAL A 193 -13.07 1.64 6.33
CA VAL A 193 -13.51 3.05 6.25
C VAL A 193 -13.17 3.62 4.88
N ALA A 194 -11.92 3.51 4.44
CA ALA A 194 -11.48 3.99 3.13
C ALA A 194 -12.30 3.36 1.99
N ALA A 195 -12.61 2.06 2.07
CA ALA A 195 -13.46 1.40 1.07
C ALA A 195 -14.92 1.88 1.08
N THR A 196 -15.43 2.32 2.24
CA THR A 196 -16.77 2.90 2.35
C THR A 196 -16.83 4.31 1.77
N ASP A 197 -15.72 5.05 1.90
CA ASP A 197 -15.54 6.40 1.38
C ASP A 197 -15.10 6.44 -0.10
N ASP A 198 -15.05 5.28 -0.78
CA ASP A 198 -14.62 5.12 -2.17
C ASP A 198 -13.15 5.53 -2.43
N ASP A 199 -12.33 5.62 -1.36
CA ASP A 199 -10.90 5.91 -1.45
C ASP A 199 -10.10 4.64 -1.77
N HIS A 200 -10.20 4.24 -3.04
CA HIS A 200 -9.54 3.02 -3.53
C HIS A 200 -8.02 3.09 -3.47
N ASP A 201 -7.42 4.27 -3.64
CA ASP A 201 -5.97 4.46 -3.55
C ASP A 201 -5.48 4.19 -2.12
N LYS A 202 -6.22 4.67 -1.11
CA LYS A 202 -5.90 4.37 0.29
C LYS A 202 -6.06 2.89 0.65
N VAL A 203 -7.07 2.21 0.10
CA VAL A 203 -7.21 0.75 0.27
C VAL A 203 -6.01 0.01 -0.32
N VAL A 204 -5.52 0.42 -1.49
CA VAL A 204 -4.33 -0.17 -2.12
C VAL A 204 -3.07 0.14 -1.32
N GLU A 205 -2.93 1.34 -0.76
CA GLU A 205 -1.82 1.72 0.12
C GLU A 205 -1.76 0.80 1.35
N LEU A 206 -2.89 0.57 2.03
CA LEU A 206 -2.96 -0.19 3.29
C LEU A 206 -2.81 -1.71 3.09
N LEU A 207 -3.43 -2.25 2.02
CA LEU A 207 -3.54 -3.70 1.83
C LEU A 207 -2.69 -4.25 0.69
N GLY A 208 -2.11 -3.40 -0.16
CA GLY A 208 -1.45 -3.80 -1.42
C GLY A 208 -0.30 -4.80 -1.26
N ALA A 209 0.36 -4.81 -0.09
CA ALA A 209 1.44 -5.74 0.23
C ALA A 209 0.96 -7.15 0.66
N TRP A 210 -0.32 -7.35 0.96
CA TRP A 210 -0.87 -8.58 1.53
C TRP A 210 -0.90 -9.82 0.62
N PRO A 211 -1.09 -9.73 -0.72
CA PRO A 211 -1.31 -10.92 -1.55
C PRO A 211 -0.15 -11.93 -1.54
N GLY A 212 1.10 -11.47 -1.63
CA GLY A 212 2.27 -12.34 -1.61
C GLY A 212 2.38 -13.16 -0.31
N PRO A 213 2.34 -12.51 0.86
CA PRO A 213 2.42 -13.17 2.17
C PRO A 213 1.28 -14.14 2.43
N LEU A 214 0.05 -13.73 2.10
CA LEU A 214 -1.12 -14.57 2.28
C LEU A 214 -1.10 -15.79 1.36
N SER A 215 -0.53 -15.68 0.15
CA SER A 215 -0.35 -16.83 -0.74
C SER A 215 0.62 -17.86 -0.16
N LEU A 216 1.71 -17.41 0.48
CA LEU A 216 2.66 -18.30 1.15
C LEU A 216 2.06 -18.91 2.42
N LEU A 217 1.46 -18.09 3.28
CA LEU A 217 0.86 -18.52 4.55
C LEU A 217 -0.23 -19.57 4.33
N LEU A 218 -1.03 -19.45 3.28
CA LEU A 218 -2.06 -20.43 2.93
C LEU A 218 -1.48 -21.84 2.73
N ARG A 219 -0.21 -21.96 2.33
CA ARG A 219 0.47 -23.24 2.09
C ARG A 219 1.14 -23.83 3.33
N THR A 220 1.17 -23.11 4.45
CA THR A 220 1.84 -23.57 5.68
C THR A 220 0.87 -24.21 6.67
N ALA A 221 1.41 -24.98 7.62
CA ALA A 221 0.62 -25.57 8.70
C ALA A 221 0.03 -24.49 9.63
N GLU A 222 0.70 -23.35 9.81
CA GLU A 222 0.15 -22.22 10.59
C GLU A 222 -1.10 -21.64 9.91
N GLY A 223 -1.06 -21.38 8.60
CA GLY A 223 -2.21 -20.87 7.87
C GLY A 223 -3.40 -21.83 7.90
N GLN A 224 -3.13 -23.14 7.87
CA GLN A 224 -4.18 -24.17 7.99
C GLN A 224 -4.82 -24.25 9.38
N ARG A 225 -4.15 -23.79 10.44
CA ARG A 225 -4.67 -23.76 11.81
C ARG A 225 -5.42 -22.49 12.17
N LEU A 226 -5.44 -21.48 11.30
CA LEU A 226 -6.19 -20.24 11.54
C LEU A 226 -7.68 -20.53 11.70
N THR A 227 -8.29 -19.82 12.65
CA THR A 227 -9.74 -19.94 12.92
C THR A 227 -10.56 -19.46 11.74
N MET A 228 -11.80 -19.95 11.64
CA MET A 228 -12.73 -19.54 10.58
C MET A 228 -12.98 -18.04 10.57
N ASP A 229 -13.01 -17.39 11.73
CA ASP A 229 -13.22 -15.94 11.84
C ASP A 229 -12.06 -15.14 11.24
N VAL A 230 -10.81 -15.53 11.57
CA VAL A 230 -9.61 -14.87 11.01
C VAL A 230 -9.55 -15.07 9.51
N ARG A 231 -9.84 -16.29 9.03
CA ARG A 231 -9.90 -16.59 7.58
C ARG A 231 -10.97 -15.76 6.88
N ALA A 232 -12.15 -15.63 7.48
CA ALA A 232 -13.22 -14.82 6.92
C ALA A 232 -12.84 -13.33 6.88
N THR A 233 -12.14 -12.83 7.89
CA THR A 233 -11.62 -11.45 7.91
C THR A 233 -10.59 -11.23 6.81
N LEU A 234 -9.57 -12.09 6.69
CA LEU A 234 -8.58 -12.02 5.62
C LEU A 234 -9.22 -12.07 4.23
N ALA A 235 -10.21 -12.96 4.06
CA ALA A 235 -10.96 -13.09 2.83
C ALA A 235 -11.75 -11.81 2.47
N ARG A 236 -12.39 -11.16 3.47
CA ARG A 236 -13.08 -9.88 3.26
C ARG A 236 -12.11 -8.75 2.90
N SER A 237 -10.98 -8.63 3.60
CA SER A 237 -9.95 -7.62 3.30
C SER A 237 -9.36 -7.79 1.89
N LEU A 238 -9.10 -9.04 1.46
CA LEU A 238 -8.73 -9.34 0.07
C LEU A 238 -9.84 -8.96 -0.92
N GLY A 239 -11.11 -9.09 -0.52
CA GLY A 239 -12.26 -8.60 -1.29
C GLY A 239 -12.25 -7.09 -1.50
N LEU A 240 -11.93 -6.31 -0.47
CA LEU A 240 -11.78 -4.85 -0.54
C LEU A 240 -10.64 -4.46 -1.49
N LEU A 241 -9.45 -5.03 -1.28
CA LEU A 241 -8.29 -4.77 -2.13
C LEU A 241 -8.54 -5.15 -3.59
N GLY A 242 -9.18 -6.29 -3.83
CA GLY A 242 -9.53 -6.73 -5.18
C GLY A 242 -10.50 -5.78 -5.88
N THR A 243 -11.43 -5.18 -5.13
CA THR A 243 -12.35 -4.17 -5.66
C THR A 243 -11.62 -2.87 -5.97
N ALA A 244 -10.78 -2.40 -5.05
CA ALA A 244 -9.96 -1.21 -5.27
C ALA A 244 -9.05 -1.35 -6.50
N TYR A 245 -8.49 -2.54 -6.75
CA TYR A 245 -7.74 -2.80 -7.98
C TYR A 245 -8.61 -2.77 -9.24
N ALA A 246 -9.86 -3.23 -9.19
CA ALA A 246 -10.76 -3.16 -10.35
C ALA A 246 -11.11 -1.71 -10.67
N GLU A 247 -11.48 -0.91 -9.66
CA GLU A 247 -11.89 0.48 -9.83
C GLU A 247 -10.72 1.39 -10.25
N THR A 248 -9.49 1.05 -9.87
CA THR A 248 -8.27 1.74 -10.34
C THR A 248 -7.75 1.23 -11.70
N GLY A 249 -8.50 0.36 -12.39
CA GLY A 249 -8.19 -0.15 -13.73
C GLY A 249 -7.08 -1.22 -13.77
N ARG A 250 -6.76 -1.84 -12.63
CA ARG A 250 -5.74 -2.91 -12.49
C ARG A 250 -6.42 -4.29 -12.49
N ASP A 251 -7.15 -4.58 -13.57
CA ASP A 251 -8.00 -5.77 -13.73
C ASP A 251 -7.32 -7.12 -13.48
N ASP A 252 -6.06 -7.28 -13.91
CA ASP A 252 -5.31 -8.52 -13.71
C ASP A 252 -5.04 -8.76 -12.22
N TRP A 253 -4.66 -7.71 -11.50
CA TRP A 253 -4.41 -7.76 -10.06
C TRP A 253 -5.70 -8.00 -9.28
N ALA A 254 -6.79 -7.32 -9.67
CA ALA A 254 -8.11 -7.56 -9.08
C ALA A 254 -8.50 -9.04 -9.13
N GLY A 255 -8.36 -9.66 -10.30
CA GLY A 255 -8.70 -11.07 -10.50
C GLY A 255 -7.83 -12.05 -9.71
N GLU A 256 -6.53 -11.79 -9.56
CA GLU A 256 -5.62 -12.63 -8.76
C GLU A 256 -5.90 -12.50 -7.25
N VAL A 257 -6.07 -11.27 -6.75
CA VAL A 257 -6.35 -11.01 -5.33
C VAL A 257 -7.69 -11.60 -4.90
N LEU A 258 -8.74 -11.45 -5.72
CA LEU A 258 -10.05 -12.02 -5.42
C LEU A 258 -10.02 -13.56 -5.42
N ARG A 259 -9.26 -14.19 -6.33
CA ARG A 259 -9.06 -15.65 -6.31
C ARG A 259 -8.33 -16.12 -5.05
N LEU A 260 -7.32 -15.37 -4.60
CA LEU A 260 -6.67 -15.64 -3.32
C LEU A 260 -7.67 -15.50 -2.16
N GLY A 261 -8.53 -14.47 -2.19
CA GLY A 261 -9.63 -14.30 -1.23
C GLY A 261 -10.54 -15.53 -1.16
N VAL A 262 -10.93 -16.09 -2.31
CA VAL A 262 -11.74 -17.32 -2.40
C VAL A 262 -11.02 -18.52 -1.78
N GLN A 263 -9.70 -18.64 -1.98
CA GLN A 263 -8.92 -19.71 -1.35
C GLN A 263 -8.87 -19.57 0.17
N TRP A 264 -8.87 -18.34 0.69
CA TRP A 264 -8.96 -18.09 2.13
C TRP A 264 -10.36 -18.32 2.68
N SER A 265 -11.41 -17.94 1.95
CA SER A 265 -12.79 -18.14 2.37
C SER A 265 -13.21 -19.60 2.37
N GLN A 266 -12.67 -20.40 1.44
CA GLN A 266 -13.21 -21.74 1.13
C GLN A 266 -14.73 -21.64 0.90
N ASP A 267 -15.54 -22.54 1.47
CA ASP A 267 -17.01 -22.45 1.49
C ASP A 267 -17.56 -21.68 2.71
N GLY A 268 -16.75 -20.82 3.33
CA GLY A 268 -17.15 -20.00 4.47
C GLY A 268 -18.10 -18.84 4.12
N PRO A 269 -18.58 -18.09 5.12
CA PRO A 269 -19.60 -17.05 4.94
C PRO A 269 -19.22 -15.93 3.96
N ALA A 270 -17.92 -15.66 3.79
CA ALA A 270 -17.41 -14.63 2.88
C ALA A 270 -17.33 -15.08 1.41
N ALA A 271 -17.51 -16.37 1.12
CA ALA A 271 -17.32 -16.94 -0.21
C ALA A 271 -18.31 -16.36 -1.23
N ALA A 272 -19.58 -16.20 -0.84
CA ALA A 272 -20.62 -15.65 -1.71
C ALA A 272 -20.26 -14.25 -2.22
N ASP A 273 -19.76 -13.38 -1.33
CA ASP A 273 -19.37 -12.01 -1.66
C ASP A 273 -18.13 -11.97 -2.58
N LEU A 274 -17.15 -12.83 -2.33
CA LEU A 274 -15.94 -12.92 -3.15
C LEU A 274 -16.22 -13.44 -4.56
N PHE A 275 -17.06 -14.48 -4.69
CA PHE A 275 -17.48 -14.97 -6.01
C PHE A 275 -18.28 -13.91 -6.77
N ARG A 276 -19.09 -13.11 -6.07
CA ARG A 276 -19.79 -11.97 -6.64
C ARG A 276 -18.79 -10.95 -7.19
N ARG A 277 -17.87 -10.45 -6.36
CA ARG A 277 -16.88 -9.43 -6.77
C ARG A 277 -15.99 -9.92 -7.93
N LEU A 278 -15.56 -11.18 -7.88
CA LEU A 278 -14.76 -11.78 -8.96
C LEU A 278 -15.57 -11.90 -10.26
N GLY A 279 -16.88 -12.20 -10.15
CA GLY A 279 -17.80 -12.22 -11.28
C GLY A 279 -18.01 -10.84 -11.89
N GLU A 280 -18.26 -9.82 -11.07
CA GLU A 280 -18.40 -8.42 -11.47
C GLU A 280 -17.14 -7.91 -12.18
N ALA A 281 -15.96 -8.11 -11.59
CA ALA A 281 -14.67 -7.77 -12.21
C ALA A 281 -14.49 -8.49 -13.56
N ALA A 282 -14.89 -9.76 -13.67
CA ALA A 282 -14.85 -10.48 -14.94
C ALA A 282 -15.82 -9.92 -15.98
N VAL A 283 -16.97 -9.36 -15.59
CA VAL A 283 -17.87 -8.65 -16.51
C VAL A 283 -17.23 -7.37 -17.02
N ILE A 284 -16.62 -6.58 -16.14
CA ILE A 284 -15.95 -5.32 -16.48
C ILE A 284 -14.82 -5.56 -17.48
N SER A 285 -13.99 -6.58 -17.23
CA SER A 285 -12.90 -6.95 -18.15
C SER A 285 -13.34 -7.72 -19.41
N GLY A 286 -14.65 -7.84 -19.68
CA GLY A 286 -15.19 -8.53 -20.87
C GLY A 286 -15.03 -10.07 -20.86
N ARG A 287 -14.62 -10.67 -19.75
CA ARG A 287 -14.43 -12.13 -19.59
C ARG A 287 -15.76 -12.83 -19.25
N HIS A 288 -16.78 -12.63 -20.10
CA HIS A 288 -18.15 -13.07 -19.86
C HIS A 288 -18.31 -14.58 -19.62
N GLY A 289 -17.48 -15.43 -20.24
CA GLY A 289 -17.51 -16.87 -20.00
C GLY A 289 -17.14 -17.25 -18.57
N GLN A 290 -16.14 -16.57 -18.00
CA GLN A 290 -15.73 -16.77 -16.61
C GLN A 290 -16.76 -16.16 -15.64
N ALA A 291 -17.26 -14.96 -15.96
CA ALA A 291 -18.24 -14.25 -15.16
C ALA A 291 -19.49 -15.11 -14.89
N ILE A 292 -20.03 -15.79 -15.91
CA ILE A 292 -21.23 -16.64 -15.76
C ILE A 292 -21.02 -17.71 -14.66
N GLY A 293 -19.88 -18.40 -14.67
CA GLY A 293 -19.59 -19.44 -13.68
C GLY A 293 -19.48 -18.89 -12.27
N LEU A 294 -18.81 -17.75 -12.12
CA LEU A 294 -18.59 -17.08 -10.84
C LEU A 294 -19.88 -16.51 -10.23
N LEU A 295 -20.66 -15.80 -11.04
CA LEU A 295 -21.93 -15.20 -10.62
C LEU A 295 -22.96 -16.27 -10.22
N ARG A 296 -23.02 -17.39 -10.96
CA ARG A 296 -23.87 -18.53 -10.58
C ARG A 296 -23.42 -19.18 -9.28
N ARG A 297 -22.10 -19.28 -9.05
CA ARG A 297 -21.57 -19.80 -7.78
C ARG A 297 -21.95 -18.87 -6.63
N ALA A 298 -21.83 -17.56 -6.80
CA ALA A 298 -22.25 -16.56 -5.80
C ALA A 298 -23.74 -16.72 -5.43
N LEU A 299 -24.63 -16.83 -6.43
CA LEU A 299 -26.06 -17.09 -6.22
C LEU A 299 -26.31 -18.40 -5.45
N SER A 300 -25.61 -19.47 -5.80
CA SER A 300 -25.75 -20.77 -5.10
C SER A 300 -25.32 -20.71 -3.63
N LEU A 301 -24.48 -19.72 -3.27
CA LEU A 301 -24.01 -19.47 -1.92
C LEU A 301 -24.85 -18.41 -1.18
N GLY A 302 -25.95 -17.94 -1.78
CA GLY A 302 -26.90 -17.02 -1.15
C GLY A 302 -26.60 -15.54 -1.35
N ALA A 303 -25.76 -15.16 -2.32
CA ALA A 303 -25.60 -13.75 -2.69
C ALA A 303 -26.93 -13.16 -3.22
N ASP A 304 -27.16 -11.86 -2.99
CA ASP A 304 -28.37 -11.16 -3.39
C ASP A 304 -28.59 -11.23 -4.92
N PRO A 305 -29.68 -11.87 -5.39
CA PRO A 305 -29.99 -11.97 -6.81
C PRO A 305 -30.17 -10.62 -7.51
N LYS A 306 -30.67 -9.61 -6.79
CA LYS A 306 -30.96 -8.29 -7.38
C LYS A 306 -29.74 -7.66 -8.04
N ARG A 307 -28.56 -7.85 -7.45
CA ARG A 307 -27.30 -7.31 -7.98
C ARG A 307 -26.70 -8.16 -9.09
N LEU A 308 -26.91 -9.48 -9.07
CA LEU A 308 -26.16 -10.41 -9.93
C LEU A 308 -26.84 -10.75 -11.24
N VAL A 309 -28.18 -10.78 -11.25
CA VAL A 309 -28.94 -11.27 -12.40
C VAL A 309 -28.79 -10.33 -13.61
N ALA A 310 -28.64 -9.02 -13.40
CA ALA A 310 -28.33 -8.06 -14.47
C ALA A 310 -26.95 -8.34 -15.12
N HIS A 311 -25.93 -8.63 -14.31
CA HIS A 311 -24.59 -9.01 -14.80
C HIS A 311 -24.60 -10.36 -15.55
N LEU A 312 -25.44 -11.30 -15.12
CA LEU A 312 -25.67 -12.55 -15.86
C LEU A 312 -26.35 -12.31 -17.21
N ALA A 313 -27.37 -11.46 -17.27
CA ALA A 313 -28.04 -11.09 -18.51
C ALA A 313 -27.04 -10.49 -19.52
N ARG A 314 -26.23 -9.52 -19.06
CA ARG A 314 -25.14 -8.92 -19.86
C ARG A 314 -24.16 -9.98 -20.39
N SER A 315 -23.72 -10.88 -19.51
CA SER A 315 -22.74 -11.91 -19.89
C SER A 315 -23.30 -12.98 -20.84
N TYR A 316 -24.57 -13.37 -20.69
CA TYR A 316 -25.23 -14.28 -21.63
C TYR A 316 -25.49 -13.61 -22.98
N SER A 317 -25.87 -12.32 -22.99
CA SER A 317 -26.08 -11.53 -24.21
C SER A 317 -24.79 -11.42 -25.02
N ALA A 318 -23.68 -11.03 -24.38
CA ALA A 318 -22.36 -10.96 -25.01
C ALA A 318 -21.82 -12.31 -25.51
N ARG A 319 -22.44 -13.42 -25.10
CA ARG A 319 -22.12 -14.79 -25.52
C ARG A 319 -23.17 -15.39 -26.45
N GLU A 320 -24.12 -14.57 -26.92
CA GLU A 320 -25.21 -14.95 -27.84
C GLU A 320 -26.07 -16.10 -27.30
N LYS A 321 -26.22 -16.17 -25.97
CA LYS A 321 -27.10 -17.14 -25.29
C LYS A 321 -28.46 -16.49 -25.04
N HIS A 322 -29.15 -16.14 -26.12
CA HIS A 322 -30.35 -15.29 -26.11
C HIS A 322 -31.46 -15.77 -25.16
N VAL A 323 -31.72 -17.08 -25.06
CA VAL A 323 -32.74 -17.62 -24.12
C VAL A 323 -32.38 -17.31 -22.66
N ALA A 324 -31.13 -17.57 -22.28
CA ALA A 324 -30.65 -17.32 -20.91
C ALA A 324 -30.55 -15.81 -20.64
N ALA A 325 -30.11 -15.03 -21.62
CA ALA A 325 -30.06 -13.58 -21.54
C ALA A 325 -31.44 -12.97 -21.29
N ALA A 326 -32.46 -13.37 -22.07
CA ALA A 326 -33.83 -12.90 -21.91
C ALA A 326 -34.43 -13.29 -20.54
N LEU A 327 -34.21 -14.53 -20.09
CA LEU A 327 -34.69 -14.98 -18.77
C LEU A 327 -34.06 -14.17 -17.62
N CYS A 328 -32.74 -13.99 -17.65
CA CYS A 328 -32.06 -13.18 -16.65
C CYS A 328 -32.48 -11.71 -16.73
N ALA A 329 -32.62 -11.14 -17.94
CA ALA A 329 -33.05 -9.75 -18.08
C ALA A 329 -34.46 -9.52 -17.51
N GLU A 330 -35.40 -10.43 -17.75
CA GLU A 330 -36.73 -10.33 -17.15
C GLU A 330 -36.71 -10.44 -15.63
N GLU A 331 -35.91 -11.37 -15.09
CA GLU A 331 -35.78 -11.52 -13.64
C GLU A 331 -35.12 -10.28 -13.01
N ALA A 332 -34.09 -9.71 -13.64
CA ALA A 332 -33.46 -8.48 -13.18
C ALA A 332 -34.45 -7.30 -13.15
N ILE A 333 -35.24 -7.11 -14.21
CA ILE A 333 -36.28 -6.08 -14.28
C ILE A 333 -37.32 -6.30 -13.18
N ALA A 334 -37.74 -7.54 -12.97
CA ALA A 334 -38.70 -7.88 -11.92
C ALA A 334 -38.18 -7.60 -10.50
N LEU A 335 -36.88 -7.77 -10.28
CA LEU A 335 -36.18 -7.42 -9.04
C LEU A 335 -35.93 -5.91 -8.89
N GLY A 336 -36.37 -5.10 -9.87
CA GLY A 336 -36.26 -3.65 -9.87
C GLY A 336 -34.88 -3.14 -10.27
N ALA A 337 -34.22 -3.81 -11.21
CA ALA A 337 -33.05 -3.25 -11.89
C ALA A 337 -33.50 -2.07 -12.78
N ASP A 338 -33.10 -0.85 -12.40
CA ASP A 338 -33.23 0.37 -13.20
C ASP A 338 -32.00 0.50 -14.11
N ASP A 339 -31.91 -0.38 -15.10
CA ASP A 339 -30.79 -0.39 -16.04
C ASP A 339 -31.34 -0.46 -17.45
N ALA A 340 -31.28 0.65 -18.18
CA ALA A 340 -31.67 0.73 -19.59
C ALA A 340 -30.99 -0.38 -20.41
N THR A 341 -29.74 -0.71 -20.08
CA THR A 341 -28.98 -1.81 -20.68
C THR A 341 -29.69 -3.17 -20.54
N THR A 342 -30.35 -3.42 -19.40
CA THR A 342 -31.04 -4.69 -19.15
C THR A 342 -32.31 -4.81 -20.00
N ALA A 343 -33.03 -3.71 -20.23
CA ALA A 343 -34.17 -3.69 -21.14
C ALA A 343 -33.73 -3.90 -22.60
N GLU A 344 -32.66 -3.23 -23.03
CA GLU A 344 -32.07 -3.42 -24.37
C GLU A 344 -31.63 -4.87 -24.60
N ILE A 345 -31.01 -5.51 -23.60
CA ILE A 345 -30.64 -6.92 -23.68
C ILE A 345 -31.87 -7.81 -23.86
N LEU A 346 -32.97 -7.52 -23.17
CA LEU A 346 -34.20 -8.27 -23.30
C LEU A 346 -34.79 -8.11 -24.71
N GLU A 347 -34.84 -6.89 -25.23
CA GLU A 347 -35.34 -6.61 -26.58
C GLU A 347 -34.50 -7.31 -27.64
N LEU A 348 -33.17 -7.13 -27.61
CA LEU A 348 -32.23 -7.78 -28.52
C LEU A 348 -32.36 -9.31 -28.47
N ALA A 349 -32.43 -9.89 -27.28
CA ALA A 349 -32.60 -11.32 -27.13
C ALA A 349 -33.94 -11.82 -27.68
N ARG A 350 -35.03 -11.06 -27.51
CA ARG A 350 -36.35 -11.38 -28.07
C ARG A 350 -36.35 -11.29 -29.59
N GLU A 351 -35.73 -10.26 -30.16
CA GLU A 351 -35.59 -10.09 -31.61
C GLU A 351 -34.86 -11.29 -32.24
N HIS A 352 -33.73 -11.71 -31.66
CA HIS A 352 -32.98 -12.88 -32.14
C HIS A 352 -33.76 -14.20 -32.01
N LEU A 353 -34.65 -14.33 -31.03
CA LEU A 353 -35.42 -15.55 -30.81
C LEU A 353 -36.73 -15.59 -31.63
N GLY A 354 -37.28 -14.44 -32.00
CA GLY A 354 -38.52 -14.31 -32.78
C GLY A 354 -39.68 -15.13 -32.22
N ASP A 355 -40.43 -15.79 -33.09
CA ASP A 355 -41.63 -16.59 -32.75
C ASP A 355 -41.34 -17.73 -31.76
N ALA A 356 -40.10 -18.26 -31.77
CA ALA A 356 -39.70 -19.31 -30.85
C ALA A 356 -39.76 -18.83 -29.39
N TRP A 357 -39.57 -17.53 -29.14
CA TRP A 357 -39.74 -16.94 -27.82
C TRP A 357 -41.20 -16.96 -27.34
N GLY A 358 -42.14 -16.57 -28.22
CA GLY A 358 -43.58 -16.62 -27.90
C GLY A 358 -44.04 -18.04 -27.60
N ALA A 359 -43.63 -19.01 -28.43
CA ALA A 359 -43.91 -20.42 -28.20
C ALA A 359 -43.29 -20.97 -26.90
N PHE A 360 -42.08 -20.51 -26.56
CA PHE A 360 -41.44 -20.84 -25.28
C PHE A 360 -42.23 -20.26 -24.11
N ARG A 361 -42.66 -18.99 -24.18
CA ARG A 361 -43.41 -18.33 -23.10
C ARG A 361 -44.82 -18.88 -22.89
N ALA A 362 -45.45 -19.40 -23.94
CA ALA A 362 -46.70 -20.14 -23.80
C ALA A 362 -46.53 -21.41 -22.94
N LYS A 363 -45.34 -22.04 -22.98
CA LYS A 363 -45.01 -23.24 -22.19
C LYS A 363 -44.40 -22.91 -20.82
N VAL A 364 -43.65 -21.82 -20.73
CA VAL A 364 -42.95 -21.35 -19.52
C VAL A 364 -43.38 -19.91 -19.23
N PRO A 365 -44.58 -19.72 -18.65
CA PRO A 365 -45.11 -18.40 -18.38
C PRO A 365 -44.28 -17.67 -17.32
N VAL A 366 -44.25 -16.34 -17.42
CA VAL A 366 -43.60 -15.48 -16.43
C VAL A 366 -44.32 -15.66 -15.07
N PRO A 367 -43.59 -15.78 -13.94
CA PRO A 367 -44.21 -15.78 -12.63
C PRO A 367 -45.10 -14.54 -12.43
N ARG A 368 -46.32 -14.71 -11.90
CA ARG A 368 -47.30 -13.62 -11.76
C ARG A 368 -46.77 -12.39 -11.00
N ALA A 369 -45.86 -12.60 -10.06
CA ALA A 369 -45.19 -11.53 -9.31
C ALA A 369 -44.36 -10.58 -10.20
N ASN A 370 -43.94 -11.05 -11.37
CA ASN A 370 -43.02 -10.34 -12.26
C ASN A 370 -43.74 -9.71 -13.48
N MET A 371 -45.04 -9.94 -13.66
CA MET A 371 -45.76 -9.48 -14.86
C MET A 371 -46.01 -7.96 -14.89
N ALA A 372 -46.11 -7.30 -13.74
CA ALA A 372 -46.44 -5.87 -13.66
C ALA A 372 -45.26 -4.93 -13.99
N THR A 373 -44.03 -5.46 -13.97
CA THR A 373 -42.78 -4.70 -14.10
C THR A 373 -42.07 -4.91 -15.43
N LEU A 374 -42.51 -5.87 -16.26
CA LEU A 374 -41.87 -6.17 -17.54
C LEU A 374 -42.37 -5.27 -18.67
N PRO A 375 -41.48 -4.86 -19.59
CA PRO A 375 -41.90 -4.14 -20.80
C PRO A 375 -42.81 -5.03 -21.66
N ALA A 376 -43.86 -4.41 -22.20
CA ALA A 376 -44.82 -5.08 -23.06
C ALA A 376 -44.11 -5.78 -24.24
N PRO A 377 -44.57 -6.97 -24.66
CA PRO A 377 -44.01 -7.61 -25.85
C PRO A 377 -44.18 -6.68 -27.07
N PRO A 378 -43.25 -6.70 -28.04
CA PRO A 378 -43.41 -5.96 -29.28
C PRO A 378 -44.72 -6.40 -29.97
N PRO A 379 -45.42 -5.48 -30.66
CA PRO A 379 -46.66 -5.82 -31.35
C PRO A 379 -46.38 -6.92 -32.39
N GLU A 380 -47.22 -7.96 -32.41
CA GLU A 380 -47.18 -8.98 -33.46
C GLU A 380 -47.31 -8.27 -34.81
N GLN A 381 -46.28 -8.37 -35.65
CA GLN A 381 -46.39 -7.94 -37.03
C GLN A 381 -47.21 -9.02 -37.75
N ASP A 382 -48.49 -8.74 -37.96
CA ASP A 382 -49.37 -9.54 -38.80
C ASP A 382 -48.72 -9.71 -40.20
N VAL A 383 -48.42 -10.96 -40.56
CA VAL A 383 -47.96 -11.37 -41.91
C VAL A 383 -49.16 -11.59 -42.82
#